data_AF-A0A822CZZ4-F1
#
_entry.id   AF-A0A822CZZ4-F1
#
_cell.length_a   1.000
_cell.length_b   1.000
_cell.length_c   1.000
_cell.angle_alpha   90.00
_cell.angle_beta   90.00
_cell.angle_gamma   90.00
#
_symmetry.space_group_name_H-M   'P 1'
#
loop_
_entity.id
_entity.type
_entity.pdbx_description
1 polymer ?
#
loop_
_entity_poly.entity_id
_entity_poly.type
_entity_poly.pdbx_seq_one_letter_code
_entity_poly.pdbx_strand_id
1 'polypeptide(L)'
;MHFFNYQFELYDANISLINDIRERFEQKLFHEQEQLEIKNFLDHLDNDSILQLSGLLEYILTYLRTVNNKNIIKMNTIQTFLKENIPSKTCIDNKIRENKSFSSIYLEYIIDLYELIEEYIFDKILCDNIRNDLCERSFSIDQQISIVDQFIEMILHNNNIADCFKNLTCWISMFKRLLVRLLSPNMNINFDSSLDDYVKRTDIWKGNVTKNDIQTIEINKSICLKHAYIILNGLKKKQNELIINENQRSQNNIEQQEQNQSITATSSDTVRSTNSSQRSSGFRRNAFRKY
;
A
#
# COMPACT_ATOMS: atom_id res chain seq x y z
N MET A 1 0.42 -28.77 -12.70
CA MET A 1 1.50 -28.24 -11.85
C MET A 1 0.97 -28.11 -10.44
N HIS A 2 1.63 -28.72 -9.45
CA HIS A 2 1.30 -28.62 -8.03
C HIS A 2 2.32 -27.72 -7.33
N PHE A 3 2.08 -26.40 -7.37
CA PHE A 3 2.75 -25.45 -6.49
C PHE A 3 1.68 -24.67 -5.74
N PHE A 4 1.07 -25.34 -4.75
CA PHE A 4 0.17 -24.75 -3.75
C PHE A 4 0.23 -25.63 -2.50
N ASN A 5 1.40 -25.70 -1.88
CA ASN A 5 1.60 -26.42 -0.62
C ASN A 5 2.49 -25.61 0.34
N TYR A 6 2.24 -24.31 0.45
CA TYR A 6 2.69 -23.55 1.61
C TYR A 6 1.48 -23.25 2.50
N GLN A 7 1.32 -24.06 3.54
CA GLN A 7 0.12 -24.11 4.38
C GLN A 7 0.38 -23.67 5.83
N PHE A 8 1.52 -23.02 6.12
CA PHE A 8 1.96 -22.80 7.50
C PHE A 8 1.92 -21.34 7.98
N GLU A 9 1.76 -20.34 7.11
CA GLU A 9 1.87 -18.94 7.57
C GLU A 9 0.81 -18.59 8.59
N LEU A 10 -0.47 -18.96 8.39
CA LEU A 10 -1.55 -18.49 9.27
C LEU A 10 -1.62 -19.15 10.65
N TYR A 11 -0.90 -20.24 10.91
CA TYR A 11 -1.02 -20.99 12.18
C TYR A 11 -0.05 -20.52 13.27
N ASP A 12 1.12 -19.99 12.91
CA ASP A 12 2.10 -19.53 13.90
C ASP A 12 2.96 -18.37 13.34
N ALA A 13 2.96 -17.24 14.05
CA ALA A 13 3.82 -16.10 13.72
C ALA A 13 5.32 -16.43 13.84
N ASN A 14 5.67 -17.44 14.66
CA ASN A 14 7.03 -17.96 14.84
C ASN A 14 7.48 -18.87 13.67
N ILE A 15 6.62 -19.15 12.69
CA ILE A 15 6.94 -19.95 11.49
C ILE A 15 6.83 -19.07 10.22
N SER A 16 6.72 -17.75 10.37
CA SER A 16 6.53 -16.84 9.24
C SER A 16 7.82 -16.64 8.44
N LEU A 17 7.78 -16.97 7.14
CA LEU A 17 8.87 -16.72 6.19
C LEU A 17 9.33 -15.27 6.20
N ILE A 18 8.37 -14.35 6.20
CA ILE A 18 8.63 -12.91 6.15
C ILE A 18 9.38 -12.47 7.40
N ASN A 19 8.93 -12.89 8.60
CA ASN A 19 9.61 -12.54 9.84
C ASN A 19 11.03 -13.12 9.89
N ASP A 20 11.19 -14.41 9.57
CA ASP A 20 12.51 -15.08 9.58
C ASP A 20 13.51 -14.39 8.65
N ILE A 21 13.06 -13.91 7.49
CA ILE A 21 13.91 -13.18 6.54
C ILE A 21 14.21 -11.78 7.08
N ARG A 22 13.22 -11.04 7.60
CA ARG A 22 13.40 -9.69 8.16
C ARG A 22 14.36 -9.66 9.35
N GLU A 23 14.37 -10.71 10.18
CA GLU A 23 15.31 -10.82 11.30
C GLU A 23 16.77 -11.02 10.86
N ARG A 24 16.97 -11.64 9.69
CA ARG A 24 18.29 -12.08 9.21
C ARG A 24 18.89 -11.14 8.18
N PHE A 25 18.03 -10.47 7.41
CA PHE A 25 18.43 -9.64 6.30
C PHE A 25 17.70 -8.30 6.32
N GLU A 26 18.45 -7.24 6.05
CA GLU A 26 17.90 -5.92 5.80
C GLU A 26 17.03 -5.97 4.54
N GLN A 27 15.80 -5.46 4.64
CA GLN A 27 14.83 -5.40 3.56
C GLN A 27 14.45 -3.95 3.31
N LYS A 28 14.35 -3.59 2.04
CA LYS A 28 14.00 -2.25 1.58
C LYS A 28 12.59 -2.24 0.99
N LEU A 29 12.05 -1.02 0.92
CA LEU A 29 10.76 -0.74 0.30
C LEU A 29 10.99 0.00 -1.01
N PHE A 30 10.19 -0.32 -2.01
CA PHE A 30 10.17 0.40 -3.28
C PHE A 30 9.67 1.82 -3.09
N HIS A 31 10.25 2.75 -3.85
CA HIS A 31 9.70 4.08 -4.00
C HIS A 31 8.42 4.06 -4.86
N GLU A 32 7.60 5.11 -4.78
CA GLU A 32 6.30 5.16 -5.46
C GLU A 32 6.40 4.91 -6.97
N GLN A 33 7.44 5.44 -7.63
CA GLN A 33 7.68 5.25 -9.06
C GLN A 33 7.96 3.78 -9.41
N GLU A 34 8.76 3.09 -8.60
CA GLU A 34 9.08 1.67 -8.80
C GLU A 34 7.84 0.80 -8.57
N GLN A 35 7.04 1.13 -7.54
CA GLN A 35 5.76 0.45 -7.29
C GLN A 35 4.80 0.61 -8.47
N LEU A 36 4.74 1.80 -9.08
CA LEU A 36 3.92 2.05 -10.26
C LEU A 36 4.38 1.23 -11.46
N GLU A 37 5.68 1.15 -11.71
CA GLU A 37 6.25 0.34 -12.79
C GLU A 37 5.95 -1.16 -12.61
N ILE A 38 6.04 -1.66 -11.38
CA ILE A 38 5.68 -3.06 -11.07
C ILE A 38 4.18 -3.29 -11.28
N LYS A 39 3.31 -2.40 -10.77
CA LYS A 39 1.86 -2.51 -10.97
C LYS A 39 1.49 -2.52 -12.46
N ASN A 40 2.06 -1.59 -13.23
CA ASN A 40 1.87 -1.55 -14.68
C ASN A 40 2.30 -2.87 -15.33
N PHE A 41 3.42 -3.49 -14.91
CA PHE A 41 3.80 -4.80 -15.40
C PHE A 41 2.76 -5.89 -15.07
N LEU A 42 2.28 -5.93 -13.82
CA LEU A 42 1.27 -6.90 -13.36
C LEU A 42 -0.06 -6.77 -14.12
N ASP A 43 -0.43 -5.56 -14.55
CA ASP A 43 -1.62 -5.29 -15.38
C ASP A 43 -1.60 -6.05 -16.71
N HIS A 44 -0.41 -6.27 -17.29
CA HIS A 44 -0.25 -6.96 -18.57
C HIS A 44 -0.15 -8.49 -18.44
N LEU A 45 -0.12 -9.03 -17.22
CA LEU A 45 -0.08 -10.47 -16.97
C LEU A 45 -1.48 -11.07 -16.89
N ASP A 46 -1.64 -12.29 -17.40
CA ASP A 46 -2.81 -13.13 -17.15
C ASP A 46 -2.78 -13.71 -15.73
N ASN A 47 -3.92 -14.21 -15.25
CA ASN A 47 -4.06 -14.72 -13.88
C ASN A 47 -3.09 -15.87 -13.59
N ASP A 48 -2.88 -16.77 -14.55
CA ASP A 48 -1.94 -17.89 -14.40
C ASP A 48 -0.50 -17.41 -14.24
N SER A 49 -0.08 -16.40 -15.01
CA SER A 49 1.24 -15.78 -14.91
C SER A 49 1.44 -15.12 -13.54
N ILE A 50 0.41 -14.44 -13.02
CA ILE A 50 0.47 -13.81 -11.69
C ILE A 50 0.60 -14.87 -10.58
N LEU A 51 -0.15 -15.97 -10.68
CA LEU A 51 -0.04 -17.06 -9.71
C LEU A 51 1.31 -17.78 -9.78
N GLN A 52 1.85 -17.97 -10.99
CA GLN A 52 3.22 -18.50 -11.17
C GLN A 52 4.27 -17.56 -10.57
N LEU A 53 4.08 -16.25 -10.73
CA LEU A 53 4.95 -15.24 -10.13
C LEU A 53 4.91 -15.31 -8.60
N SER A 54 3.73 -15.42 -8.01
CA SER A 54 3.56 -15.63 -6.57
C SER A 54 4.30 -16.88 -6.08
N GLY A 55 4.09 -18.02 -6.74
CA GLY A 55 4.75 -19.27 -6.37
C GLY A 55 6.28 -19.22 -6.52
N LEU A 56 6.78 -18.46 -7.51
CA LEU A 56 8.20 -18.19 -7.66
C LEU A 56 8.75 -17.39 -6.47
N LEU A 57 8.06 -16.34 -6.05
CA LEU A 57 8.49 -15.55 -4.89
C LEU A 57 8.46 -16.38 -3.62
N GLU A 58 7.42 -17.17 -3.38
CA GLU A 58 7.35 -18.11 -2.24
C GLU A 58 8.55 -19.06 -2.21
N TYR A 59 8.97 -19.56 -3.38
CA TYR A 59 10.16 -20.38 -3.49
C TYR A 59 11.43 -19.62 -3.09
N ILE A 60 11.61 -18.39 -3.59
CA ILE A 60 12.75 -17.53 -3.23
C ILE A 60 12.76 -17.27 -1.72
N LEU A 61 11.62 -16.88 -1.13
CA LEU A 61 11.50 -16.62 0.31
C LEU A 61 11.82 -17.89 1.12
N THR A 62 11.29 -19.05 0.72
CA THR A 62 11.57 -20.33 1.37
C THR A 62 13.07 -20.67 1.34
N TYR A 63 13.73 -20.42 0.21
CA TYR A 63 15.17 -20.60 0.09
C TYR A 63 15.93 -19.66 1.01
N LEU A 64 15.62 -18.35 0.98
CA LEU A 64 16.26 -17.33 1.82
C LEU A 64 16.13 -17.63 3.31
N ARG A 65 15.01 -18.21 3.76
CA ARG A 65 14.86 -18.70 5.14
C ARG A 65 15.93 -19.72 5.54
N THR A 66 16.49 -20.49 4.63
CA THR A 66 17.45 -21.58 4.94
C THR A 66 18.91 -21.21 4.70
N VAL A 67 19.19 -20.12 3.99
CA VAL A 67 20.54 -19.76 3.54
C VAL A 67 21.31 -18.98 4.60
N ASN A 68 22.54 -19.36 4.90
CA ASN A 68 23.39 -18.65 5.88
C ASN A 68 24.23 -17.51 5.29
N ASN A 69 24.30 -17.40 3.96
CA ASN A 69 25.07 -16.34 3.29
C ASN A 69 24.32 -15.00 3.34
N LYS A 70 24.72 -14.13 4.27
CA LYS A 70 24.14 -12.78 4.45
C LYS A 70 24.26 -11.87 3.22
N ASN A 71 25.24 -12.12 2.35
CA ASN A 71 25.49 -11.26 1.18
C ASN A 71 24.57 -11.57 0.00
N ILE A 72 23.87 -12.71 0.00
CA ILE A 72 23.01 -13.11 -1.13
C ILE A 72 21.96 -12.05 -1.46
N ILE A 73 21.38 -11.43 -0.43
CA ILE A 73 20.31 -10.44 -0.58
C ILE A 73 20.82 -9.14 -1.22
N LYS A 74 22.03 -8.71 -0.88
CA LYS A 74 22.62 -7.45 -1.37
C LYS A 74 23.24 -7.59 -2.77
N MET A 75 23.71 -8.79 -3.11
CA MET A 75 24.46 -9.02 -4.35
C MET A 75 23.60 -9.56 -5.50
N ASN A 76 22.51 -10.27 -5.18
CA ASN A 76 21.73 -10.94 -6.21
C ASN A 76 20.47 -10.17 -6.57
N THR A 77 20.23 -10.06 -7.87
CA THR A 77 18.90 -9.81 -8.40
C THR A 77 18.11 -11.11 -8.47
N ILE A 78 16.80 -11.01 -8.70
CA ILE A 78 15.96 -12.18 -9.00
C ILE A 78 16.60 -12.96 -10.15
N GLN A 79 17.00 -12.32 -11.25
CA GLN A 79 17.62 -13.03 -12.37
C GLN A 79 18.88 -13.83 -11.99
N THR A 80 19.80 -13.19 -11.27
CA THR A 80 21.06 -13.83 -10.85
C THR A 80 20.77 -14.98 -9.90
N PHE A 81 19.87 -14.77 -8.94
CA PHE A 81 19.41 -15.80 -8.02
C PHE A 81 18.87 -17.04 -8.75
N LEU A 82 17.97 -16.83 -9.71
CA LEU A 82 17.35 -17.92 -10.47
C LEU A 82 18.39 -18.70 -11.29
N LYS A 83 19.36 -18.00 -11.89
CA LYS A 83 20.43 -18.64 -12.68
C LYS A 83 21.34 -19.52 -11.83
N GLU A 84 21.64 -19.08 -10.60
CA GLU A 84 22.60 -19.75 -9.71
C GLU A 84 21.96 -20.85 -8.86
N ASN A 85 20.70 -20.67 -8.45
CA ASN A 85 20.08 -21.49 -7.41
C ASN A 85 18.91 -22.34 -7.90
N ILE A 86 18.41 -22.13 -9.14
CA ILE A 86 17.34 -22.96 -9.71
C ILE A 86 17.90 -23.82 -10.86
N PRO A 87 18.03 -25.15 -10.65
CA PRO A 87 18.62 -26.05 -11.65
C PRO A 87 17.82 -26.15 -12.95
N SER A 88 16.49 -25.97 -12.89
CA SER A 88 15.61 -26.12 -14.04
C SER A 88 14.97 -24.80 -14.47
N LYS A 89 15.35 -24.31 -15.65
CA LYS A 89 14.83 -23.07 -16.24
C LYS A 89 13.40 -23.20 -16.81
N THR A 90 12.83 -24.40 -16.82
CA THR A 90 11.52 -24.69 -17.43
C THR A 90 10.33 -24.40 -16.50
N CYS A 91 10.57 -24.03 -15.24
CA CYS A 91 9.53 -23.86 -14.23
C CYS A 91 8.96 -22.44 -14.16
N ILE A 92 9.49 -21.49 -14.94
CA ILE A 92 9.13 -20.07 -14.89
C ILE A 92 8.74 -19.62 -16.29
N ASP A 93 7.60 -18.95 -16.43
CA ASP A 93 7.17 -18.35 -17.70
C ASP A 93 8.27 -17.42 -18.25
N ASN A 94 8.55 -17.55 -19.55
CA ASN A 94 9.48 -16.68 -20.26
C ASN A 94 9.07 -15.20 -20.13
N LYS A 95 7.77 -14.88 -20.07
CA LYS A 95 7.26 -13.51 -19.86
C LYS A 95 7.80 -12.90 -18.58
N ILE A 96 7.85 -13.68 -17.49
CA ILE A 96 8.36 -13.26 -16.18
C ILE A 96 9.89 -13.17 -16.23
N ARG A 97 10.54 -14.19 -16.81
CA ARG A 97 12.00 -14.30 -16.86
C ARG A 97 12.67 -13.22 -17.71
N GLU A 98 12.04 -12.84 -18.81
CA GLU A 98 12.58 -11.90 -19.80
C GLU A 98 12.16 -10.46 -19.53
N ASN A 99 11.22 -10.23 -18.62
CA ASN A 99 10.88 -8.88 -18.20
C ASN A 99 12.06 -8.26 -17.42
N LYS A 100 12.65 -7.21 -17.99
CA LYS A 100 13.81 -6.53 -17.40
C LYS A 100 13.47 -5.91 -16.04
N SER A 101 12.32 -5.25 -15.92
CA SER A 101 11.90 -4.56 -14.69
C SER A 101 11.72 -5.50 -13.51
N PHE A 102 11.17 -6.70 -13.73
CA PHE A 102 11.05 -7.71 -12.67
C PHE A 102 12.39 -8.41 -12.40
N SER A 103 13.07 -8.88 -13.45
CA SER A 103 14.27 -9.71 -13.30
C SER A 103 15.47 -8.93 -12.72
N SER A 104 15.51 -7.60 -12.88
CA SER A 104 16.56 -6.74 -12.31
C SER A 104 16.34 -6.36 -10.84
N ILE A 105 15.20 -6.71 -10.23
CA ILE A 105 14.93 -6.38 -8.82
C ILE A 105 15.94 -7.11 -7.94
N TYR A 106 16.58 -6.36 -7.04
CA TYR A 106 17.45 -6.92 -6.01
C TYR A 106 16.66 -7.66 -4.95
N LEU A 107 17.22 -8.74 -4.42
CA LEU A 107 16.59 -9.54 -3.38
C LEU A 107 16.37 -8.74 -2.07
N GLU A 108 17.00 -7.59 -1.89
CA GLU A 108 16.71 -6.69 -0.76
C GLU A 108 15.28 -6.11 -0.78
N TYR A 109 14.59 -6.16 -1.93
CA TYR A 109 13.19 -5.71 -2.07
C TYR A 109 12.19 -6.89 -2.16
N ILE A 110 12.65 -8.13 -1.95
CA ILE A 110 11.85 -9.33 -2.26
C ILE A 110 10.57 -9.42 -1.42
N ILE A 111 10.61 -8.97 -0.16
CA ILE A 111 9.43 -8.97 0.70
C ILE A 111 8.42 -7.91 0.24
N ASP A 112 8.87 -6.68 -0.06
CA ASP A 112 7.95 -5.63 -0.52
C ASP A 112 7.32 -6.01 -1.87
N LEU A 113 8.07 -6.70 -2.73
CA LEU A 113 7.55 -7.26 -3.97
C LEU A 113 6.50 -8.34 -3.72
N TYR A 114 6.76 -9.26 -2.79
CA TYR A 114 5.82 -10.31 -2.42
C TYR A 114 4.52 -9.73 -1.87
N GLU A 115 4.61 -8.78 -0.94
CA GLU A 115 3.46 -8.08 -0.35
C GLU A 115 2.63 -7.35 -1.42
N LEU A 116 3.30 -6.68 -2.37
CA LEU A 116 2.65 -5.99 -3.47
C LEU A 116 1.89 -6.96 -4.39
N ILE A 117 2.47 -8.14 -4.65
CA ILE A 117 1.82 -9.17 -5.48
C ILE A 117 0.64 -9.80 -4.75
N GLU A 118 0.71 -10.05 -3.45
CA GLU A 118 -0.45 -10.49 -2.66
C GLU A 118 -1.60 -9.48 -2.76
N GLU A 119 -1.32 -8.19 -2.57
CA GLU A 119 -2.33 -7.12 -2.74
C GLU A 119 -2.96 -7.14 -4.13
N TYR A 120 -2.14 -7.35 -5.16
CA TYR A 120 -2.58 -7.37 -6.56
C TYR A 120 -3.40 -8.62 -6.90
N ILE A 121 -3.01 -9.79 -6.39
CA ILE A 121 -3.77 -11.05 -6.51
C ILE A 121 -5.16 -10.87 -5.91
N PHE A 122 -5.25 -10.22 -4.75
CA PHE A 122 -6.55 -9.94 -4.15
C PHE A 122 -7.43 -9.13 -5.09
N ASP A 123 -6.95 -7.99 -5.57
CA ASP A 123 -7.75 -7.06 -6.38
C ASP A 123 -8.12 -7.65 -7.74
N LYS A 124 -7.27 -8.47 -8.37
CA LYS A 124 -7.51 -8.98 -9.74
C LYS A 124 -8.15 -10.36 -9.82
N ILE A 125 -7.92 -11.23 -8.83
CA ILE A 125 -8.30 -12.65 -8.91
C ILE A 125 -9.34 -13.01 -7.84
N LEU A 126 -9.14 -12.57 -6.60
CA LEU A 126 -9.91 -13.08 -5.47
C LEU A 126 -11.10 -12.22 -5.08
N CYS A 127 -11.10 -10.92 -5.38
CA CYS A 127 -12.15 -9.99 -4.94
C CYS A 127 -13.56 -10.36 -5.45
N ASP A 128 -13.64 -11.06 -6.59
CA ASP A 128 -14.89 -11.53 -7.19
C ASP A 128 -15.31 -12.94 -6.72
N ASN A 129 -14.42 -13.68 -6.06
CA ASN A 129 -14.59 -15.08 -5.66
C ASN A 129 -14.45 -15.27 -4.14
N ILE A 130 -15.09 -14.39 -3.37
CA ILE A 130 -15.06 -14.43 -1.91
C ILE A 130 -15.85 -15.64 -1.40
N ARG A 131 -15.26 -16.41 -0.49
CA ARG A 131 -15.94 -17.53 0.20
C ARG A 131 -17.21 -17.03 0.88
N ASN A 132 -18.26 -17.84 0.85
CA ASN A 132 -19.55 -17.50 1.49
C ASN A 132 -19.38 -17.11 2.97
N ASP A 133 -18.47 -17.75 3.70
CA ASP A 133 -18.15 -17.46 5.10
C ASP A 133 -17.68 -16.00 5.33
N LEU A 134 -17.09 -15.38 4.30
CA LEU A 134 -16.55 -14.01 4.29
C LEU A 134 -17.43 -13.04 3.47
N CYS A 135 -18.46 -13.54 2.79
CA CYS A 135 -19.25 -12.75 1.86
C CYS A 135 -20.19 -11.80 2.62
N GLU A 136 -20.33 -10.56 2.14
CA GLU A 136 -21.23 -9.57 2.74
C GLU A 136 -22.67 -10.07 2.85
N ARG A 137 -23.11 -10.89 1.89
CA ARG A 137 -24.46 -11.48 1.84
C ARG A 137 -24.79 -12.36 3.05
N SER A 138 -23.78 -12.80 3.79
CA SER A 138 -23.94 -13.59 5.02
C SER A 138 -24.33 -12.72 6.23
N PHE A 139 -24.37 -11.39 6.08
CA PHE A 139 -24.66 -10.42 7.13
C PHE A 139 -25.77 -9.46 6.70
N SER A 140 -26.61 -9.04 7.65
CA SER A 140 -27.58 -7.98 7.37
C SER A 140 -26.88 -6.64 7.14
N ILE A 141 -27.55 -5.71 6.44
CA ILE A 141 -27.01 -4.38 6.16
C ILE A 141 -26.65 -3.65 7.47
N ASP A 142 -27.51 -3.74 8.48
CA ASP A 142 -27.27 -3.12 9.79
C ASP A 142 -26.04 -3.72 10.49
N GLN A 143 -25.83 -5.04 10.36
CA GLN A 143 -24.63 -5.69 10.90
C GLN A 143 -23.37 -5.22 10.16
N GLN A 144 -23.41 -5.14 8.83
CA GLN A 144 -22.28 -4.68 8.04
C GLN A 144 -21.89 -3.25 8.44
N ILE A 145 -22.86 -2.33 8.51
CA ILE A 145 -22.64 -0.94 8.92
C ILE A 145 -22.06 -0.90 10.35
N SER A 146 -22.68 -1.61 11.29
CA SER A 146 -22.24 -1.61 12.68
C SER A 146 -20.81 -2.15 12.85
N ILE A 147 -20.43 -3.19 12.12
CA ILE A 147 -19.08 -3.77 12.16
C ILE A 147 -18.06 -2.77 11.62
N VAL A 148 -18.35 -2.15 10.46
CA VAL A 148 -17.46 -1.18 9.82
C VAL A 148 -17.28 0.05 10.71
N ASP A 149 -18.37 0.60 11.23
CA ASP A 149 -18.32 1.79 12.09
C ASP A 149 -17.54 1.49 13.38
N GLN A 150 -17.81 0.36 14.04
CA GLN A 150 -17.02 -0.06 15.20
C GLN A 150 -15.53 -0.18 14.87
N PHE A 151 -15.18 -0.77 13.73
CA PHE A 151 -13.79 -0.91 13.32
C PHE A 151 -13.12 0.45 13.05
N ILE A 152 -13.79 1.34 12.31
CA ILE A 152 -13.28 2.68 11.97
C ILE A 152 -13.08 3.52 13.25
N GLU A 153 -14.04 3.50 14.17
CA GLU A 153 -13.94 4.18 15.46
C GLU A 153 -12.69 3.73 16.23
N MET A 154 -12.43 2.42 16.27
CA MET A 154 -11.26 1.86 16.94
C MET A 154 -9.92 2.28 16.32
N ILE A 155 -9.86 2.53 15.00
CA ILE A 155 -8.59 2.86 14.33
C ILE A 155 -8.37 4.36 14.09
N LEU A 156 -9.43 5.17 14.00
CA LEU A 156 -9.31 6.61 13.73
C LEU A 156 -9.49 7.48 14.97
N HIS A 157 -10.32 7.07 15.92
CA HIS A 157 -10.63 7.88 17.11
C HIS A 157 -9.94 7.37 18.38
N ASN A 158 -9.15 6.30 18.27
CA ASN A 158 -8.31 5.82 19.37
C ASN A 158 -7.01 6.63 19.46
N ASN A 159 -6.86 7.43 20.52
CA ASN A 159 -5.65 8.23 20.73
C ASN A 159 -4.40 7.41 21.05
N ASN A 160 -4.55 6.14 21.43
CA ASN A 160 -3.44 5.26 21.77
C ASN A 160 -2.88 4.52 20.55
N ILE A 161 -3.57 4.56 19.41
CA ILE A 161 -3.12 3.86 18.20
C ILE A 161 -1.94 4.58 17.56
N ALA A 162 -0.97 3.82 17.06
CA ALA A 162 0.19 4.36 16.36
C ALA A 162 -0.22 5.18 15.13
N ASP A 163 0.49 6.29 14.88
CA ASP A 163 0.13 7.22 13.81
C ASP A 163 0.14 6.59 12.41
N CYS A 164 0.97 5.57 12.17
CA CYS A 164 1.00 4.86 10.89
C CYS A 164 -0.34 4.19 10.56
N PHE A 165 -1.13 3.83 11.57
CA PHE A 165 -2.45 3.19 11.41
C PHE A 165 -3.60 4.17 11.23
N LYS A 166 -3.37 5.48 11.44
CA LYS A 166 -4.36 6.51 11.07
C LYS A 166 -4.49 6.64 9.54
N ASN A 167 -3.51 6.13 8.79
CA ASN A 167 -3.60 6.01 7.34
C ASN A 167 -4.36 4.74 6.93
N LEU A 168 -5.56 4.92 6.35
CA LEU A 168 -6.41 3.82 5.89
C LEU A 168 -5.72 2.92 4.84
N THR A 169 -4.79 3.44 4.05
CA THR A 169 -4.04 2.64 3.06
C THR A 169 -3.27 1.50 3.73
N CYS A 170 -2.73 1.72 4.94
CA CYS A 170 -1.99 0.69 5.68
C CYS A 170 -2.90 -0.51 6.00
N TRP A 171 -4.11 -0.22 6.50
CA TRP A 171 -5.12 -1.24 6.80
C TRP A 171 -5.63 -1.94 5.54
N ILE A 172 -5.93 -1.17 4.48
CA ILE A 172 -6.42 -1.74 3.22
C ILE A 172 -5.41 -2.73 2.65
N SER A 173 -4.13 -2.34 2.56
CA SER A 173 -3.05 -3.22 2.10
C SER A 173 -2.92 -4.46 2.98
N MET A 174 -2.98 -4.32 4.31
CA MET A 174 -2.95 -5.45 5.24
C MET A 174 -4.12 -6.41 5.03
N PHE A 175 -5.35 -5.90 4.92
CA PHE A 175 -6.54 -6.75 4.73
C PHE A 175 -6.52 -7.49 3.40
N LYS A 176 -6.01 -6.89 2.32
CA LYS A 176 -5.84 -7.60 1.04
C LYS A 176 -4.91 -8.81 1.19
N ARG A 177 -3.74 -8.62 1.82
CA ARG A 177 -2.79 -9.71 2.10
C ARG A 177 -3.41 -10.78 2.99
N LEU A 178 -4.06 -10.37 4.08
CA LEU A 178 -4.77 -11.29 4.97
C LEU A 178 -5.78 -12.13 4.20
N LEU A 179 -6.62 -11.50 3.36
CA LEU A 179 -7.63 -12.20 2.58
C LEU A 179 -7.04 -13.15 1.54
N VAL A 180 -5.92 -12.82 0.89
CA VAL A 180 -5.21 -13.77 0.01
C VAL A 180 -4.84 -15.04 0.78
N ARG A 181 -4.29 -14.88 1.98
CA ARG A 181 -3.88 -16.01 2.82
C ARG A 181 -5.09 -16.80 3.34
N LEU A 182 -6.20 -16.13 3.69
CA LEU A 182 -7.44 -16.76 4.17
C LEU A 182 -8.20 -17.53 3.07
N LEU A 183 -8.15 -17.03 1.83
CA LEU A 183 -8.88 -17.60 0.68
C LEU A 183 -8.09 -18.70 -0.03
N SER A 184 -6.87 -19.01 0.43
CA SER A 184 -6.07 -20.10 -0.13
C SER A 184 -6.78 -21.46 0.08
N PRO A 185 -6.94 -22.27 -0.99
CA PRO A 185 -7.91 -23.38 -1.05
C PRO A 185 -7.67 -24.56 -0.09
N ASN A 186 -6.59 -24.55 0.71
CA ASN A 186 -6.18 -25.69 1.54
C ASN A 186 -6.18 -25.40 3.05
N MET A 187 -6.81 -24.32 3.52
CA MET A 187 -6.80 -23.96 4.95
C MET A 187 -8.12 -24.26 5.65
N ASN A 188 -8.04 -25.02 6.75
CA ASN A 188 -9.14 -25.21 7.70
C ASN A 188 -9.14 -24.07 8.73
N ILE A 189 -9.70 -22.93 8.34
CA ILE A 189 -9.71 -21.70 9.15
C ILE A 189 -11.02 -21.59 9.90
N ASN A 190 -10.93 -21.35 11.21
CA ASN A 190 -12.09 -20.93 12.00
C ASN A 190 -12.33 -19.43 11.80
N PHE A 191 -13.34 -19.06 11.01
CA PHE A 191 -13.67 -17.66 10.75
C PHE A 191 -14.34 -16.94 11.93
N ASP A 192 -14.75 -17.66 12.98
CA ASP A 192 -15.23 -17.08 14.23
C ASP A 192 -14.09 -16.69 15.19
N SER A 193 -12.84 -17.01 14.85
CA SER A 193 -11.66 -16.53 15.60
C SER A 193 -11.58 -15.01 15.61
N SER A 194 -11.06 -14.43 16.68
CA SER A 194 -10.90 -12.99 16.82
C SER A 194 -10.00 -12.44 15.72
N LEU A 195 -10.39 -11.31 15.12
CA LEU A 195 -9.55 -10.62 14.15
C LEU A 195 -8.26 -10.08 14.80
N ASP A 196 -8.30 -9.78 16.10
CA ASP A 196 -7.17 -9.24 16.89
C ASP A 196 -5.92 -10.12 16.76
N ASP A 197 -6.10 -11.44 16.85
CA ASP A 197 -5.01 -12.43 16.76
C ASP A 197 -4.28 -12.39 15.43
N TYR A 198 -4.99 -12.01 14.35
CA TYR A 198 -4.43 -11.95 13.01
C TYR A 198 -3.79 -10.59 12.75
N VAL A 199 -4.47 -9.49 13.08
CA VAL A 199 -3.92 -8.13 12.87
C VAL A 199 -2.70 -7.84 13.75
N LYS A 200 -2.49 -8.58 14.83
CA LYS A 200 -1.29 -8.46 15.68
C LYS A 200 -0.06 -9.20 15.16
N ARG A 201 -0.16 -9.91 14.05
CA ARG A 201 0.98 -10.60 13.45
C ARG A 201 1.86 -9.61 12.69
N THR A 202 3.18 -9.68 12.84
CA THR A 202 4.12 -8.74 12.21
C THR A 202 4.32 -8.96 10.71
N ASP A 203 3.98 -10.15 10.20
CA ASP A 203 4.26 -10.57 8.83
C ASP A 203 3.18 -10.22 7.80
N ILE A 204 2.04 -9.72 8.26
CA ILE A 204 0.96 -9.20 7.40
C ILE A 204 1.08 -7.69 7.18
N TRP A 205 1.98 -7.03 7.92
CA TRP A 205 2.23 -5.60 7.81
C TRP A 205 3.44 -5.30 6.93
N LYS A 206 3.33 -4.18 6.23
CA LYS A 206 4.40 -3.66 5.39
C LYS A 206 5.64 -3.34 6.23
N GLY A 207 6.83 -3.47 5.64
CA GLY A 207 8.10 -3.42 6.38
C GLY A 207 8.40 -2.14 7.17
N ASN A 208 7.64 -1.07 6.97
CA ASN A 208 7.75 0.18 7.75
C ASN A 208 6.93 0.18 9.05
N VAL A 209 6.10 -0.83 9.30
CA VAL A 209 5.31 -0.97 10.53
C VAL A 209 6.11 -1.78 11.55
N THR A 210 6.32 -1.21 12.74
CA THR A 210 7.11 -1.86 13.79
C THR A 210 6.25 -2.73 14.72
N LYS A 211 6.90 -3.64 15.46
CA LYS A 211 6.22 -4.43 16.49
C LYS A 211 5.58 -3.56 17.58
N ASN A 212 6.20 -2.43 17.93
CA ASN A 212 5.65 -1.51 18.92
C ASN A 212 4.39 -0.82 18.39
N ASP A 213 4.38 -0.46 17.09
CA ASP A 213 3.18 0.09 16.47
C ASP A 213 2.04 -0.93 16.61
N ILE A 214 2.27 -2.18 16.18
CA ILE A 214 1.28 -3.26 16.19
C ILE A 214 0.70 -3.53 17.58
N GLN A 215 1.49 -3.37 18.65
CA GLN A 215 1.02 -3.54 20.03
C GLN A 215 -0.05 -2.52 20.43
N THR A 216 -0.16 -1.39 19.73
CA THR A 216 -1.20 -0.38 19.96
C THR A 216 -2.57 -0.78 19.40
N ILE A 217 -2.63 -1.85 18.60
CA ILE A 217 -3.87 -2.34 18.01
C ILE A 217 -4.68 -3.07 19.08
N GLU A 218 -5.94 -2.64 19.23
CA GLU A 218 -6.92 -3.31 20.08
C GLU A 218 -8.23 -3.47 19.30
N ILE A 219 -8.53 -4.69 18.86
CA ILE A 219 -9.78 -4.99 18.15
C ILE A 219 -10.80 -5.62 19.10
N ASN A 220 -12.04 -5.16 19.03
CA ASN A 220 -13.15 -5.73 19.78
C ASN A 220 -13.28 -7.23 19.47
N LYS A 221 -13.43 -8.06 20.51
CA LYS A 221 -13.60 -9.52 20.40
C LYS A 221 -14.81 -9.95 19.56
N SER A 222 -15.82 -9.09 19.43
CA SER A 222 -16.96 -9.33 18.53
C SER A 222 -16.59 -9.27 17.05
N ILE A 223 -15.46 -8.64 16.71
CA ILE A 223 -14.95 -8.58 15.35
C ILE A 223 -14.06 -9.79 15.10
N CYS A 224 -14.60 -10.73 14.34
CA CYS A 224 -13.96 -11.97 13.94
C CYS A 224 -13.39 -11.92 12.52
N LEU A 225 -12.61 -12.94 12.16
CA LEU A 225 -12.06 -13.11 10.82
C LEU A 225 -13.11 -13.05 9.69
N LYS A 226 -14.31 -13.61 9.91
CA LYS A 226 -15.42 -13.56 8.93
C LYS A 226 -15.79 -12.14 8.48
N HIS A 227 -15.44 -11.12 9.28
CA HIS A 227 -15.72 -9.72 8.97
C HIS A 227 -14.64 -9.04 8.12
N ALA A 228 -13.51 -9.70 7.84
CA ALA A 228 -12.35 -9.07 7.19
C ALA A 228 -12.69 -8.44 5.82
N TYR A 229 -13.52 -9.09 5.01
CA TYR A 229 -13.90 -8.55 3.69
C TYR A 229 -14.87 -7.36 3.80
N ILE A 230 -15.85 -7.43 4.70
CA ILE A 230 -16.77 -6.31 5.00
C ILE A 230 -15.97 -5.08 5.46
N ILE A 231 -15.01 -5.29 6.37
CA ILE A 231 -14.15 -4.22 6.87
C ILE A 231 -13.32 -3.62 5.74
N LEU A 232 -12.70 -4.44 4.89
CA LEU A 232 -11.95 -3.96 3.74
C LEU A 232 -12.80 -3.07 2.83
N ASN A 233 -14.02 -3.48 2.50
CA ASN A 233 -14.92 -2.68 1.67
C ASN A 233 -15.33 -1.37 2.35
N GLY A 234 -15.63 -1.41 3.65
CA GLY A 234 -15.90 -0.23 4.46
C GLY A 234 -14.73 0.76 4.48
N LEU A 235 -13.50 0.28 4.64
CA LEU A 235 -12.29 1.10 4.60
C LEU A 235 -12.05 1.73 3.22
N LYS A 236 -12.21 0.96 2.14
CA LYS A 236 -12.12 1.48 0.76
C LYS A 236 -13.13 2.61 0.52
N LYS A 237 -14.37 2.43 0.99
CA LYS A 237 -15.41 3.46 0.90
C LYS A 237 -15.03 4.71 1.70
N LYS A 238 -14.60 4.54 2.95
CA LYS A 238 -14.19 5.67 3.81
C LYS A 238 -13.01 6.43 3.24
N GLN A 239 -12.03 5.74 2.67
CA GLN A 239 -10.89 6.36 2.00
C GLN A 239 -11.34 7.22 0.82
N ASN A 240 -12.24 6.71 -0.02
CA ASN A 240 -12.79 7.50 -1.14
C ASN A 240 -13.55 8.73 -0.67
N GLU A 241 -14.33 8.63 0.41
CA GLU A 241 -15.03 9.77 1.02
C GLU A 241 -14.04 10.85 1.51
N LEU A 242 -12.93 10.46 2.15
CA LEU A 242 -11.91 11.39 2.61
C LEU A 242 -11.24 12.11 1.43
N ILE A 243 -10.87 11.39 0.37
CA ILE A 243 -10.26 11.97 -0.84
C ILE A 243 -11.19 12.97 -1.51
N ILE A 244 -12.48 12.64 -1.65
CA ILE A 244 -13.49 13.55 -2.24
C ILE A 244 -13.61 14.82 -1.40
N ASN A 245 -13.67 14.70 -0.07
CA ASN A 245 -13.77 15.84 0.84
C ASN A 245 -12.52 16.74 0.79
N GLU A 246 -11.33 16.16 0.69
CA GLU A 246 -10.08 16.91 0.54
C GLU A 246 -10.01 17.68 -0.79
N ASN A 247 -10.43 17.05 -1.89
CA ASN A 247 -10.50 17.70 -3.19
C ASN A 247 -11.49 18.87 -3.21
N GLN A 248 -12.67 18.70 -2.59
CA GLN A 248 -13.66 19.78 -2.46
C GLN A 248 -13.16 20.94 -1.59
N ARG A 249 -12.49 20.66 -0.47
CA ARG A 249 -11.86 21.70 0.37
C ARG A 249 -10.77 22.45 -0.37
N SER A 250 -9.97 21.75 -1.16
CA SER A 250 -8.89 22.35 -1.95
C SER A 250 -9.43 23.26 -3.05
N GLN A 251 -10.51 22.86 -3.73
CA GLN A 251 -11.22 23.70 -4.70
C GLN A 251 -11.81 24.96 -4.06
N ASN A 252 -12.50 24.82 -2.93
CA ASN A 252 -13.07 25.96 -2.20
C ASN A 252 -12.00 26.95 -1.71
N ASN A 253 -10.81 26.46 -1.33
CA ASN A 253 -9.70 27.31 -0.91
C ASN A 253 -9.05 28.07 -2.09
N ILE A 254 -9.00 27.45 -3.28
CA ILE A 254 -8.52 28.12 -4.50
C ILE A 254 -9.51 29.21 -4.91
N GLU A 255 -10.81 28.93 -4.90
CA GLU A 255 -11.86 29.92 -5.20
C GLU A 255 -11.85 31.10 -4.21
N GLN A 256 -11.60 30.84 -2.91
CA GLN A 256 -11.45 31.91 -1.91
C GLN A 256 -10.15 32.71 -2.08
N GLN A 257 -9.06 32.10 -2.55
CA GLN A 257 -7.82 32.81 -2.87
C GLN A 257 -7.96 33.68 -4.13
N GLU A 258 -8.68 33.22 -5.16
CA GLU A 258 -8.98 33.99 -6.36
C GLU A 258 -9.92 35.18 -6.06
N GLN A 259 -10.92 35.00 -5.19
CA GLN A 259 -11.78 36.09 -4.72
C GLN A 259 -11.00 37.11 -3.86
N ASN A 260 -10.10 36.65 -2.98
CA ASN A 260 -9.29 37.56 -2.16
C ASN A 260 -8.24 38.33 -2.97
N GLN A 261 -7.62 37.73 -3.99
CA GLN A 261 -6.72 38.43 -4.91
C GLN A 261 -7.45 39.51 -5.73
N SER A 262 -8.70 39.25 -6.11
CA SER A 262 -9.58 40.20 -6.80
C SER A 262 -9.96 41.42 -5.93
N ILE A 263 -10.06 41.24 -4.60
CA ILE A 263 -10.37 42.30 -3.63
C ILE A 263 -9.14 43.15 -3.29
N THR A 264 -7.93 42.56 -3.24
CA THR A 264 -6.68 43.33 -3.05
C THR A 264 -6.31 44.19 -4.26
N ALA A 265 -6.62 43.77 -5.49
CA ALA A 265 -6.37 44.56 -6.69
C ALA A 265 -7.28 45.80 -6.81
N THR A 266 -8.48 45.76 -6.22
CA THR A 266 -9.42 46.89 -6.20
C THR A 266 -9.18 47.88 -5.05
N SER A 267 -8.39 47.50 -4.04
CA SER A 267 -8.13 48.33 -2.86
C SER A 267 -6.87 49.22 -2.96
N SER A 268 -6.02 49.02 -3.98
CA SER A 268 -4.81 49.82 -4.19
C SER A 268 -5.01 51.14 -4.95
N ASP A 269 -6.20 51.41 -5.50
CA ASP A 269 -6.46 52.61 -6.32
C ASP A 269 -7.15 53.77 -5.57
N THR A 270 -7.41 53.66 -4.26
CA THR A 270 -8.18 54.69 -3.52
C THR A 270 -7.39 55.50 -2.48
N VAL A 271 -6.05 55.57 -2.57
CA VAL A 271 -5.27 56.52 -1.73
C VAL A 271 -4.14 57.19 -2.53
N ARG A 272 -4.49 57.99 -3.53
CA ARG A 272 -3.59 59.08 -3.99
C ARG A 272 -4.33 60.15 -4.80
N SER A 273 -5.05 61.01 -4.11
CA SER A 273 -5.43 62.32 -4.66
C SER A 273 -5.67 63.30 -3.52
N THR A 274 -4.63 64.04 -3.16
CA THR A 274 -4.67 65.43 -2.71
C THR A 274 -3.25 65.88 -2.40
N ASN A 275 -2.57 66.50 -3.38
CA ASN A 275 -1.95 67.81 -3.21
C ASN A 275 -1.08 68.23 -4.40
N SER A 276 -1.26 69.52 -4.75
CA SER A 276 -0.35 70.46 -5.39
C SER A 276 0.14 70.20 -6.82
N SER A 277 -0.47 70.92 -7.77
CA SER A 277 0.16 71.33 -9.02
C SER A 277 0.49 72.83 -8.93
N GLN A 278 1.74 73.14 -8.56
CA GLN A 278 2.36 74.43 -8.82
C GLN A 278 3.50 74.22 -9.83
N ARG A 279 3.43 74.97 -10.94
CA ARG A 279 4.52 75.51 -11.77
C ARG A 279 5.85 74.74 -11.79
N SER A 280 6.28 74.31 -12.98
CA SER A 280 7.21 75.09 -13.82
C SER A 280 7.93 74.22 -14.85
N SER A 281 8.10 74.82 -16.02
CA SER A 281 8.98 74.47 -17.13
C SER A 281 10.45 74.38 -16.72
N GLY A 282 11.23 73.46 -17.31
CA GLY A 282 12.69 73.62 -17.37
C GLY A 282 13.55 72.37 -17.58
N PHE A 283 13.86 72.11 -18.85
CA PHE A 283 15.22 71.82 -19.37
C PHE A 283 16.02 70.53 -19.05
N ARG A 284 16.60 70.03 -20.16
CA ARG A 284 17.84 69.23 -20.38
C ARG A 284 17.79 67.72 -20.16
N ARG A 285 18.06 66.98 -21.26
CA ARG A 285 19.17 66.00 -21.28
C ARG A 285 20.01 66.10 -22.56
N ASN A 286 21.28 66.39 -22.30
CA ASN A 286 22.48 66.13 -23.09
C ASN A 286 22.52 64.66 -23.57
N ALA A 287 22.84 64.34 -24.82
CA ALA A 287 24.14 64.43 -25.52
C ALA A 287 24.88 63.06 -25.49
N PHE A 288 25.11 62.52 -26.70
CA PHE A 288 26.35 61.86 -27.17
C PHE A 288 26.83 60.57 -26.43
N ARG A 289 27.41 59.53 -27.03
CA ARG A 289 28.09 59.33 -28.32
C ARG A 289 28.31 57.82 -28.55
N LYS A 290 28.21 57.43 -29.83
CA LYS A 290 28.91 56.39 -30.62
C LYS A 290 29.92 55.45 -29.93
N TYR A 291 29.88 54.17 -30.33
CA TYR A 291 30.65 53.65 -31.47
C TYR A 291 29.74 52.84 -32.39
#